data_AF-M0ANF7-F1
#
_entry.id   AF-M0ANF7-F1
#
_cell.length_a   1.000
_cell.length_b   1.000
_cell.length_c   1.000
_cell.angle_alpha   90.00
_cell.angle_beta   90.00
_cell.angle_gamma   90.00
#
_symmetry.space_group_name_H-M   'P 1'
#
loop_
_entity.id
_entity.type
_entity.pdbx_description
1 polymer ?
#
loop_
_entity_poly.entity_id
_entity_poly.type
_entity_poly.pdbx_seq_one_letter_code
_entity_poly.pdbx_strand_id
1 'polypeptide(L)' 'MGDTEDVEQYSYLIRTRPGRDEYVVATIRKYYEELLIDVEKGSHRGKDGLIITAVTEIPIEAIERIGEVETVDQLPAGTQ' A
#
# COMPACT_ATOMS: atom_id res chain seq x y z
N MET A 1 -6.41 -32.19 -1.55
CA MET A 1 -6.17 -31.16 -0.53
C MET A 1 -4.81 -30.60 -0.86
N GLY A 2 -4.77 -29.48 -1.59
CA GLY A 2 -3.53 -28.75 -1.81
C GLY A 2 -3.43 -27.74 -0.69
N ASP A 3 -2.34 -27.78 0.06
CA ASP A 3 -1.93 -26.76 1.00
C ASP A 3 -2.06 -25.39 0.32
N THR A 4 -2.91 -24.52 0.87
CA THR A 4 -2.95 -23.12 0.47
C THR A 4 -1.61 -22.55 0.89
N GLU A 5 -0.65 -22.43 -0.03
CA GLU A 5 0.55 -21.62 0.20
C GLU A 5 0.05 -20.25 0.68
N ASP A 6 0.35 -19.91 1.94
CA ASP A 6 0.19 -18.55 2.45
C ASP A 6 1.07 -17.67 1.57
N VAL A 7 0.49 -17.10 0.51
CA VAL A 7 1.17 -16.13 -0.34
C VAL A 7 1.54 -14.98 0.59
N GLU A 8 2.84 -14.73 0.74
CA GLU A 8 3.34 -13.65 1.58
C GLU A 8 2.82 -12.32 1.01
N GLN A 9 2.12 -11.55 1.85
CA GLN A 9 1.53 -10.27 1.45
C GLN A 9 2.19 -9.13 2.21
N TYR A 10 2.45 -8.04 1.49
CA TYR A 10 3.06 -6.84 2.03
C TYR A 10 2.05 -5.71 1.98
N SER A 11 1.68 -5.18 3.15
CA SER A 11 0.71 -4.09 3.27
C SER A 11 1.39 -2.81 3.75
N TYR A 12 0.94 -1.67 3.24
CA TYR A 12 1.49 -0.36 3.55
C TYR A 12 0.36 0.63 3.77
N LEU A 13 0.45 1.42 4.85
CA LEU A 13 -0.38 2.60 5.06
C LEU A 13 0.33 3.83 4.51
N ILE A 14 -0.25 4.45 3.50
CA ILE A 14 0.27 5.62 2.80
C ILE A 14 -0.60 6.81 3.17
N ARG A 15 0.00 7.81 3.82
CA ARG A 15 -0.65 9.10 4.04
C ARG A 15 -0.34 10.02 2.88
N THR A 16 -1.38 10.63 2.33
CA THR A 16 -1.26 11.57 1.22
C THR A 16 -1.64 12.98 1.68
N ARG A 17 -1.21 13.97 0.90
CA ARG A 17 -1.69 15.34 1.09
C ARG A 17 -3.20 15.42 0.85
N PRO A 18 -3.93 16.31 1.55
CA PRO A 18 -5.37 16.44 1.40
C PRO A 18 -5.82 16.57 -0.08
N GLY A 19 -6.71 15.68 -0.51
CA GLY A 19 -7.25 15.67 -1.89
C GLY A 19 -6.34 15.05 -2.94
N ARG A 20 -5.25 14.37 -2.55
CA ARG A 20 -4.29 13.74 -3.49
C ARG A 20 -4.36 12.23 -3.57
N ASP A 21 -5.25 11.60 -2.81
CA ASP A 21 -5.42 10.14 -2.77
C ASP A 21 -5.49 9.53 -4.18
N GLU A 22 -6.37 10.05 -5.04
CA GLU A 22 -6.57 9.51 -6.40
C GLU A 22 -5.31 9.60 -7.28
N TYR A 23 -4.55 10.69 -7.15
CA TYR A 23 -3.30 10.85 -7.88
C TYR A 23 -2.24 9.84 -7.41
N VAL A 24 -2.15 9.62 -6.09
CA VAL A 24 -1.23 8.65 -5.50
C VAL A 24 -1.64 7.23 -5.92
N VAL A 25 -2.93 6.88 -5.84
CA VAL A 25 -3.45 5.58 -6.32
C VAL A 25 -3.13 5.36 -7.79
N ALA A 26 -3.39 6.36 -8.65
CA ALA A 26 -3.10 6.26 -10.08
C ALA A 26 -1.60 6.08 -10.35
N THR A 27 -0.75 6.77 -9.59
CA THR A 27 0.71 6.66 -9.69
C THR A 27 1.20 5.27 -9.26
N ILE A 28 0.70 4.77 -8.13
CA ILE A 28 1.05 3.44 -7.61
C ILE A 28 0.62 2.36 -8.59
N ARG A 29 -0.62 2.41 -9.09
CA ARG A 29 -1.09 1.47 -10.12
C ARG A 29 -0.23 1.54 -11.39
N LYS A 30 0.08 2.74 -11.88
CA LYS A 30 0.92 2.90 -13.08
C LYS A 30 2.28 2.16 -12.99
N TYR A 31 2.90 2.10 -11.81
CA TYR A 31 4.23 1.50 -11.64
C TYR A 31 4.20 0.07 -11.08
N TYR A 32 3.15 -0.30 -10.35
CA TYR A 32 3.11 -1.54 -9.57
C TYR A 32 1.83 -2.36 -9.75
N GLU A 33 0.97 -2.05 -10.74
CA GLU A 33 -0.32 -2.76 -10.95
C GLU A 33 -0.19 -4.27 -10.93
N GLU A 34 0.84 -4.84 -11.57
CA GLU A 34 1.07 -6.30 -11.61
C GLU A 34 1.45 -6.90 -10.25
N LEU A 35 1.89 -6.07 -9.30
CA LEU A 35 2.29 -6.48 -7.94
C LEU A 35 1.19 -6.21 -6.91
N LEU A 36 0.22 -5.35 -7.23
CA LEU A 36 -0.82 -4.93 -6.29
C LEU A 36 -1.93 -5.99 -6.23
N ILE A 37 -2.30 -6.35 -5.01
CA ILE A 37 -3.48 -7.15 -4.69
C ILE A 37 -4.67 -6.21 -4.53
N ASP A 38 -4.52 -5.17 -3.71
CA ASP A 38 -5.59 -4.23 -3.41
C ASP A 38 -5.08 -2.83 -3.06
N VAL A 39 -5.95 -1.84 -3.24
CA VAL A 39 -5.74 -0.44 -2.85
C VAL A 39 -7.05 0.13 -2.34
N GLU A 40 -7.12 0.43 -1.05
CA GLU A 40 -8.32 0.94 -0.39
C GLU A 40 -8.03 2.12 0.55
N LYS A 41 -9.07 2.80 0.99
CA LYS A 41 -8.97 3.77 2.09
C LYS A 41 -9.17 3.03 3.40
N GLY A 42 -8.23 3.18 4.32
CA GLY A 42 -8.29 2.53 5.61
C GLY A 42 -7.59 3.33 6.70
N SER A 43 -7.54 2.75 7.89
CA SER A 43 -6.83 3.33 9.02
C SER A 43 -6.10 2.26 9.82
N HIS A 44 -4.91 2.59 10.30
CA HIS A 44 -4.12 1.71 11.16
C HIS A 44 -3.51 2.49 12.32
N ARG A 45 -3.70 1.99 13.56
CA ARG A 45 -3.22 2.64 14.79
C ARG A 45 -3.62 4.13 14.91
N GLY A 46 -4.84 4.46 14.44
CA GLY A 46 -5.37 5.83 14.49
C GLY A 46 -4.81 6.79 13.44
N LYS A 47 -4.10 6.27 12.42
CA LYS A 47 -3.68 7.03 11.24
C LYS A 47 -4.56 6.64 10.06
N ASP A 48 -5.21 7.61 9.43
CA ASP A 48 -6.00 7.40 8.21
C ASP A 48 -5.12 7.55 6.97
N GLY A 49 -5.41 6.78 5.92
CA GLY A 49 -4.68 6.85 4.66
C GLY A 49 -5.15 5.84 3.61
N LEU A 50 -4.30 5.61 2.61
CA LEU A 50 -4.45 4.55 1.64
C LEU A 50 -3.75 3.30 2.17
N ILE A 51 -4.45 2.18 2.24
CA ILE A 51 -3.82 0.88 2.46
C ILE A 51 -3.61 0.26 1.09
N ILE A 52 -2.35 -0.07 0.78
CA ILE A 52 -2.02 -0.87 -0.39
C ILE A 52 -1.51 -2.23 0.07
N THR A 53 -1.87 -3.27 -0.68
CA THR A 53 -1.42 -4.64 -0.43
C THR A 53 -0.80 -5.18 -1.70
N ALA A 54 0.35 -5.83 -1.59
CA ALA A 54 1.13 -6.33 -2.72
C ALA A 54 1.62 -7.77 -2.48
N VAL A 55 1.81 -8.52 -3.57
CA VAL A 55 2.36 -9.90 -3.55
C VAL A 55 3.87 -9.93 -3.30
N THR A 56 4.54 -8.77 -3.29
CA THR A 56 5.98 -8.65 -3.05
C THR A 56 6.28 -7.31 -2.38
N GLU A 57 7.45 -7.22 -1.75
CA GLU A 57 7.89 -6.01 -1.07
C GLU A 57 8.12 -4.87 -2.07
N ILE A 58 7.41 -3.77 -1.88
CA ILE A 58 7.66 -2.50 -2.56
C ILE A 58 8.56 -1.66 -1.63
N PRO A 59 9.71 -1.16 -2.11
CA PRO A 59 10.57 -0.30 -1.31
C PRO A 59 9.81 0.95 -0.83
N ILE A 60 9.78 1.18 0.49
CA ILE A 60 9.10 2.32 1.11
C ILE A 60 9.55 3.64 0.48
N GLU A 61 10.86 3.80 0.30
CA GLU A 61 11.48 4.97 -0.33
C GLU A 61 11.00 5.23 -1.76
N ALA A 62 10.55 4.21 -2.49
CA ALA A 62 10.00 4.37 -3.82
C ALA A 62 8.58 4.96 -3.78
N ILE A 63 7.80 4.62 -2.75
CA ILE A 63 6.47 5.19 -2.50
C ILE A 63 6.61 6.63 -2.00
N GLU A 64 7.56 6.90 -1.09
CA GLU A 64 7.83 8.25 -0.57
C GLU A 64 8.33 9.23 -1.64
N ARG A 65 8.93 8.74 -2.73
CA ARG A 65 9.32 9.57 -3.89
C ARG A 65 8.12 10.13 -4.66
N ILE A 66 6.90 9.62 -4.43
CA ILE A 66 5.68 10.21 -4.99
C ILE A 66 5.43 11.52 -4.22
N GLY A 67 5.63 12.67 -4.86
CA GLY A 67 5.66 13.98 -4.18
C GLY A 67 4.40 14.41 -3.42
N GLU A 68 3.29 13.67 -3.57
CA GLU A 68 2.04 13.88 -2.83
C GLU A 68 1.86 12.94 -1.62
N VAL A 69 2.83 12.05 -1.36
CA VAL A 69 2.92 11.19 -0.18
C VAL A 69 3.59 11.96 0.95
N GLU A 70 2.99 11.92 2.14
CA GLU A 70 3.54 12.52 3.36
C GLU A 70 4.37 11.52 4.15
N THR A 71 3.85 10.31 4.35
CA THR A 71 4.49 9.23 5.12
C THR A 71 4.02 7.87 4.62
N VAL A 72 4.85 6.86 4.81
CA VAL A 72 4.52 5.45 4.52
C VAL A 72 4.89 4.61 5.74
N ASP A 73 3.95 3.81 6.23
CA ASP A 73 4.17 2.86 7.32
C ASP A 73 3.93 1.43 6.78
N GLN A 74 4.91 0.53 6.87
CA GLN A 74 4.68 -0.88 6.57
C GLN A 74 3.83 -1.51 7.67
N LEU A 75 2.77 -2.20 7.28
CA LEU A 75 1.85 -2.88 8.18
C LEU A 75 2.35 -4.30 8.45
N PRO A 76 2.11 -4.85 9.66
CA PRO A 76 2.47 -6.23 9.93
C PRO A 76 1.69 -7.18 9.00
N ALA A 77 2.33 -8.27 8.60
CA ALA A 77 1.72 -9.32 7.79
C ALA A 77 0.41 -9.81 8.43
N GLY A 78 -0.63 -9.99 7.62
CA GLY A 78 -1.95 -10.43 8.09
C GLY A 78 -2.84 -9.34 8.71
N THR A 79 -2.54 -8.05 8.51
CA THR A 79 -3.48 -6.97 8.82
C THR A 79 -4.60 -6.98 7.78
N GLN A 80 -5.74 -7.59 8.12
CA GLN A 80 -7.04 -7.43 7.44
C GLN A 80 -7.90 -6.39 8.14
#